data_AF-Q5MGK3-F1
#
_entry.id   AF-Q5MGK3-F1
#
_cell.length_a   1.000
_cell.length_b   1.000
_cell.length_c   1.000
_cell.angle_alpha   90.00
_cell.angle_beta   90.00
_cell.angle_gamma   90.00
#
_symmetry.space_group_name_H-M   'P 1'
#
loop_
_entity.id
_entity.type
_entity.pdbx_description
1 polymer ?
#
loop_
_entity_poly.entity_id
_entity_poly.type
_entity_poly.pdbx_seq_one_letter_code
_entity_poly.pdbx_strand_id
1 'polypeptide(L)'
;GRRYSNIVLKKADIDLDKRAGECTEEEVEKIITIMSNPRQYKIPDWFLNRQKDIIDGKYSQLTSSNLDSKLREDLERLKKIRAHRGMRHYWGLRVRGQHTKTTGRRGRTVGVSKKK
;
A
#
# COMPACT_ATOMS: atom_id res chain seq x y z
N GLY A 1 6.13 2.03 -4.92
CA GLY A 1 7.16 1.15 -4.34
C GLY A 1 8.30 0.96 -5.34
N ARG A 2 9.49 0.50 -4.91
CA ARG A 2 10.73 0.46 -5.73
C ARG A 2 10.56 -0.18 -7.12
N ARG A 3 9.86 -1.32 -7.20
CA ARG A 3 9.62 -1.98 -8.50
C ARG A 3 8.60 -1.21 -9.36
N TYR A 4 7.61 -0.59 -8.73
CA TYR A 4 6.57 0.19 -9.42
C TYR A 4 7.15 1.46 -10.04
N SER A 5 8.00 2.19 -9.31
CA SER A 5 8.69 3.38 -9.84
C SER A 5 9.52 3.04 -11.08
N ASN A 6 10.26 1.92 -11.06
CA ASN A 6 11.08 1.53 -12.20
C ASN A 6 10.25 1.23 -13.45
N ILE A 7 9.07 0.62 -13.30
CA ILE A 7 8.18 0.35 -14.44
C ILE A 7 7.59 1.65 -14.97
N VAL A 8 7.15 2.55 -14.08
CA VAL A 8 6.58 3.84 -14.50
C VAL A 8 7.61 4.67 -15.26
N LEU A 9 8.85 4.77 -14.78
CA LEU A 9 9.93 5.49 -15.48
C LEU A 9 10.25 4.87 -16.83
N LYS A 10 10.34 3.54 -16.91
CA LYS A 10 10.52 2.82 -18.18
C LYS A 10 9.36 2.98 -19.17
N LYS A 11 8.15 3.27 -18.69
CA LYS A 11 6.99 3.55 -19.54
C LYS A 11 6.87 5.04 -19.92
N ALA A 12 7.49 5.91 -19.13
CA ALA A 12 7.60 7.33 -19.41
C ALA A 12 8.79 7.65 -20.34
N ASP A 13 9.59 6.65 -20.69
CA ASP A 13 10.87 6.78 -21.42
C ASP A 13 11.85 7.77 -20.74
N ILE A 14 11.86 7.78 -19.40
CA ILE A 14 12.76 8.58 -18.59
C ILE A 14 13.90 7.70 -18.08
N ASP A 15 15.13 8.21 -18.15
CA ASP A 15 16.29 7.52 -17.62
C ASP A 15 16.20 7.36 -16.09
N LEU A 16 16.58 6.19 -15.61
CA LEU A 16 16.54 5.82 -14.19
C LEU A 16 17.65 6.50 -13.39
N ASP A 17 18.78 6.83 -14.04
CA ASP A 17 19.95 7.44 -13.40
C ASP A 17 19.87 8.98 -13.36
N LYS A 18 18.88 9.57 -14.07
CA LYS A 18 18.62 11.01 -14.06
C LYS A 18 18.26 11.49 -12.66
N ARG A 19 18.80 12.64 -12.25
CA ARG A 19 18.51 13.20 -10.92
C ARG A 19 17.11 13.81 -10.91
N ALA A 20 16.40 13.62 -9.80
CA ALA A 20 15.01 14.10 -9.66
C ALA A 20 14.86 15.63 -9.84
N GLY A 21 15.90 16.41 -9.53
CA GLY A 21 15.89 17.87 -9.71
C GLY A 21 16.09 18.34 -11.15
N GLU A 22 16.46 17.44 -12.06
CA GLU A 22 16.69 17.73 -13.49
C GLU A 22 15.48 17.35 -14.35
N CYS A 23 14.40 16.87 -13.72
CA CYS A 23 13.18 16.48 -14.42
C CYS A 23 12.42 17.72 -14.89
N THR A 24 12.01 17.75 -16.16
CA THR A 24 11.16 18.83 -16.68
C THR A 24 9.72 18.64 -16.21
N GLU A 25 8.94 19.72 -16.21
CA GLU A 25 7.53 19.66 -15.81
C GLU A 25 6.73 18.69 -16.71
N GLU A 26 7.03 18.65 -18.00
CA GLU A 26 6.44 17.69 -18.96
C GLU A 26 6.73 16.22 -18.59
N GLU A 27 7.95 15.91 -18.15
CA GLU A 27 8.32 14.57 -17.68
C GLU A 27 7.55 14.18 -16.41
N VAL A 28 7.37 15.14 -15.50
CA VAL A 28 6.60 14.95 -14.27
C VAL A 28 5.12 14.67 -14.58
N GLU A 29 4.52 15.42 -15.51
CA GLU A 29 3.14 15.19 -15.94
C GLU A 29 2.96 13.82 -16.59
N LYS A 30 3.91 13.38 -17.43
CA LYS A 30 3.92 12.00 -17.98
C LYS A 30 3.93 10.95 -16.88
N ILE A 31 4.75 11.13 -15.84
CA ILE A 31 4.77 10.21 -14.69
C ILE A 31 3.40 10.18 -13.99
N ILE A 32 2.80 11.35 -13.75
CA ILE A 32 1.50 11.46 -13.06
C ILE A 32 0.38 10.78 -13.87
N THR A 33 0.35 10.98 -15.19
CA THR A 33 -0.66 10.36 -16.06
C THR A 33 -0.50 8.84 -16.11
N ILE A 34 0.72 8.32 -16.18
CA ILE A 34 0.99 6.88 -16.12
C ILE A 34 0.60 6.29 -14.77
N MET A 35 0.89 7.00 -13.67
CA MET A 35 0.50 6.57 -12.33
C MET A 35 -1.01 6.52 -12.15
N SER A 36 -1.75 7.46 -12.73
CA SER A 36 -3.21 7.54 -12.63
C SER A 36 -3.90 6.50 -13.49
N ASN A 37 -3.38 6.23 -14.69
CA ASN A 37 -3.98 5.32 -15.66
C ASN A 37 -3.03 4.18 -16.12
N PRO A 38 -2.56 3.32 -15.20
CA PRO A 38 -1.49 2.35 -15.51
C PRO A 38 -1.87 1.33 -16.60
N ARG A 39 -3.17 1.02 -16.75
CA ARG A 39 -3.68 0.07 -17.74
C ARG A 39 -3.54 0.57 -19.17
N GLN A 40 -3.68 1.88 -19.39
CA GLN A 40 -3.54 2.49 -20.73
C GLN A 40 -2.10 2.38 -21.23
N TYR A 41 -1.13 2.41 -20.32
CA TYR A 41 0.30 2.29 -20.61
C TYR A 41 0.83 0.83 -20.59
N LYS A 42 -0.07 -0.14 -20.78
CA LYS A 42 0.26 -1.58 -20.87
C LYS A 42 0.96 -2.14 -19.61
N ILE A 43 0.64 -1.63 -18.43
CA ILE A 43 1.05 -2.26 -17.17
C ILE A 43 0.11 -3.44 -16.87
N PRO A 44 0.62 -4.65 -16.62
CA PRO A 44 -0.23 -5.82 -16.38
C PRO A 44 -1.09 -5.72 -15.11
N ASP A 45 -2.29 -6.30 -15.14
CA ASP A 45 -3.25 -6.25 -14.03
C ASP A 45 -2.72 -6.88 -12.74
N TRP A 46 -1.90 -7.95 -12.85
CA TRP A 46 -1.27 -8.62 -11.70
C TRP A 46 -0.29 -7.72 -10.94
N PHE A 47 0.15 -6.62 -11.53
CA PHE A 47 1.08 -5.67 -10.94
C PHE A 47 0.38 -4.56 -10.12
N LEU A 48 -0.92 -4.39 -10.33
CA LEU A 48 -1.71 -3.37 -9.65
C LEU A 48 -1.98 -3.75 -8.18
N ASN A 49 -2.04 -2.76 -7.30
CA ASN A 49 -2.19 -3.00 -5.86
C ASN A 49 -3.62 -3.39 -5.44
N ARG A 50 -4.65 -2.97 -6.19
CA ARG A 50 -6.05 -3.35 -5.94
C ARG A 50 -6.61 -4.06 -7.15
N GLN A 51 -6.65 -5.37 -7.06
CA GLN A 51 -7.14 -6.26 -8.10
C GLN A 51 -8.54 -6.72 -7.76
N LYS A 52 -9.43 -6.73 -8.76
CA LYS A 52 -10.82 -7.19 -8.66
C LYS A 52 -11.51 -6.64 -7.42
N ASP A 53 -11.75 -5.34 -7.39
CA ASP A 53 -12.41 -4.70 -6.25
C ASP A 53 -13.77 -5.33 -5.94
N ILE A 54 -14.15 -5.41 -4.67
CA ILE A 54 -15.37 -6.11 -4.23
C ILE A 54 -16.63 -5.38 -4.69
N ILE A 55 -16.57 -4.05 -4.82
CA ILE A 55 -17.70 -3.22 -5.21
C ILE A 55 -17.77 -3.14 -6.73
N ASP A 56 -16.70 -2.63 -7.35
CA ASP A 56 -16.72 -2.30 -8.78
C ASP A 56 -16.22 -3.43 -9.69
N GLY A 57 -15.55 -4.45 -9.15
CA GLY A 57 -14.88 -5.52 -9.91
C GLY A 57 -13.66 -5.06 -10.71
N LYS A 58 -13.35 -3.75 -10.70
CA LYS A 58 -12.27 -3.14 -11.49
C LYS A 58 -10.90 -3.38 -10.87
N TYR A 59 -9.88 -3.28 -11.72
CA TYR A 59 -8.47 -3.27 -11.34
C TYR A 59 -7.97 -1.84 -11.33
N SER A 60 -7.35 -1.41 -10.24
CA SER A 60 -6.87 -0.04 -10.07
C SER A 60 -5.55 0.00 -9.30
N GLN A 61 -4.78 1.06 -9.56
CA GLN A 61 -3.67 1.44 -8.71
C GLN A 61 -4.12 2.55 -7.77
N LEU A 62 -4.18 2.27 -6.47
CA LEU A 62 -4.48 3.27 -5.46
C LEU A 62 -3.22 4.07 -5.10
N THR A 63 -3.39 5.39 -5.00
CA THR A 63 -2.37 6.36 -4.59
C THR A 63 -2.76 6.99 -3.26
N SER A 64 -1.76 7.31 -2.42
CA SER A 64 -1.84 8.07 -1.17
C SER A 64 -3.23 8.06 -0.47
N SER A 65 -3.98 9.16 -0.57
CA SER A 65 -5.28 9.37 0.09
C SER A 65 -6.35 8.35 -0.32
N ASN A 66 -6.33 7.90 -1.58
CA ASN A 66 -7.28 6.89 -2.07
C ASN A 66 -7.03 5.53 -1.45
N LEU A 67 -5.75 5.19 -1.17
CA LEU A 67 -5.39 3.96 -0.48
C LEU A 67 -5.93 3.95 0.95
N ASP A 68 -5.75 5.04 1.69
CA ASP A 68 -6.21 5.14 3.07
C ASP A 68 -7.74 5.12 3.16
N SER A 69 -8.41 5.81 2.24
CA SER A 69 -9.87 5.83 2.17
C SER A 69 -10.43 4.43 1.89
N LYS A 70 -9.85 3.71 0.91
CA LYS A 70 -10.25 2.33 0.59
C LYS A 70 -9.99 1.36 1.72
N LEU A 71 -8.88 1.50 2.44
CA LEU A 71 -8.59 0.68 3.62
C LEU A 71 -9.64 0.90 4.72
N ARG A 72 -10.07 2.15 4.94
CA ARG A 72 -11.14 2.46 5.90
C ARG A 72 -12.47 1.81 5.48
N GLU A 73 -12.86 1.94 4.22
CA GLU A 73 -14.07 1.31 3.67
C GLU A 73 -14.06 -0.21 3.86
N ASP A 74 -12.93 -0.87 3.55
CA ASP A 74 -12.77 -2.32 3.70
C ASP A 74 -12.90 -2.76 5.17
N LEU A 75 -12.30 -2.00 6.10
CA LEU A 75 -12.38 -2.30 7.54
C LEU A 75 -13.80 -2.09 8.08
N GLU A 76 -14.48 -1.01 7.70
CA GLU A 76 -15.86 -0.76 8.11
C GLU A 76 -16.81 -1.84 7.58
N ARG A 77 -16.61 -2.30 6.33
CA ARG A 77 -17.36 -3.43 5.78
C ARG A 77 -17.17 -4.69 6.62
N LEU A 78 -15.94 -5.02 7.01
CA LEU A 78 -15.65 -6.19 7.84
C LEU A 78 -16.23 -6.07 9.25
N LYS A 79 -16.27 -4.86 9.83
CA LYS A 79 -16.92 -4.60 11.12
C LYS A 79 -18.43 -4.79 11.04
N LYS A 80 -19.09 -4.26 10.01
CA LYS A 80 -20.54 -4.40 9.80
C LYS A 80 -20.97 -5.87 9.68
N ILE A 81 -20.21 -6.68 8.95
CA ILE A 81 -20.45 -8.13 8.77
C ILE A 81 -20.10 -8.93 10.05
N ARG A 82 -19.45 -8.31 11.05
CA ARG A 82 -18.91 -8.96 12.25
C ARG A 82 -17.95 -10.11 11.95
N ALA A 83 -17.19 -9.99 10.87
CA ALA A 83 -16.16 -10.96 10.54
C ALA A 83 -15.06 -10.92 11.62
N HIS A 84 -14.54 -12.09 12.03
CA HIS A 84 -13.49 -12.19 13.07
C HIS A 84 -12.29 -11.26 12.79
N ARG A 85 -11.85 -11.17 11.53
CA ARG A 85 -10.80 -10.24 11.09
C ARG A 85 -11.17 -8.78 11.35
N GLY A 86 -12.40 -8.36 11.05
CA GLY A 86 -12.87 -6.99 11.26
C GLY A 86 -12.94 -6.64 12.74
N MET A 87 -13.46 -7.55 13.57
CA MET A 87 -13.51 -7.37 15.03
C MET A 87 -12.12 -7.25 15.65
N ARG A 88 -11.15 -8.06 15.20
CA ARG A 88 -9.76 -7.92 15.66
C ARG A 88 -9.14 -6.58 15.28
N HIS A 89 -9.41 -6.08 14.06
CA HIS A 89 -8.98 -4.73 13.67
C HIS A 89 -9.63 -3.65 14.54
N TYR A 90 -10.92 -3.80 14.88
CA TYR A 90 -11.62 -2.88 15.78
C TYR A 90 -10.99 -2.84 17.19
N TRP A 91 -10.62 -4.00 17.73
CA TRP A 91 -9.93 -4.09 19.03
C TRP A 91 -8.41 -3.79 18.97
N GLY A 92 -7.84 -3.49 17.80
CA GLY A 92 -6.41 -3.22 17.64
C GLY A 92 -5.51 -4.45 17.82
N LEU A 93 -6.05 -5.66 17.64
CA LEU A 93 -5.29 -6.91 17.72
C LEU A 93 -4.72 -7.29 16.35
N ARG A 94 -3.56 -7.95 16.34
CA ARG A 94 -2.97 -8.56 15.12
C ARG A 94 -3.94 -9.57 14.52
N VAL A 95 -3.90 -9.90 13.23
CA VAL A 95 -4.99 -10.66 12.57
C VAL A 95 -4.62 -12.05 12.07
N ARG A 96 -3.41 -12.24 11.54
CA ARG A 96 -3.00 -13.43 10.74
C ARG A 96 -2.44 -14.57 11.60
N GLY A 97 -3.10 -14.90 12.70
CA GLY A 97 -2.74 -16.06 13.54
C GLY A 97 -1.59 -15.85 14.53
N GLN A 98 -1.18 -14.61 14.78
CA GLN A 98 -0.13 -14.34 15.77
C GLN A 98 -0.58 -14.72 17.19
N HIS A 99 0.29 -15.43 17.93
CA HIS A 99 0.09 -15.72 19.35
C HIS A 99 0.22 -14.45 20.20
N THR A 100 -0.86 -14.07 20.87
CA THR A 100 -0.94 -12.84 21.68
C THR A 100 -0.34 -12.99 23.08
N LYS A 101 0.08 -14.20 23.50
CA LYS A 101 0.73 -14.44 24.80
C LYS A 101 2.04 -13.63 24.91
N THR A 102 2.95 -13.83 23.95
CA THR A 102 4.30 -13.26 23.91
C THR A 102 4.48 -12.17 22.86
N THR A 103 3.66 -12.13 21.81
CA THR A 103 3.86 -11.22 20.67
C THR A 103 3.09 -9.91 20.84
N GLY A 104 3.71 -8.77 20.49
CA GLY A 104 3.04 -7.47 20.45
C GLY A 104 2.91 -6.78 21.82
N ARG A 105 3.68 -7.23 22.81
CA ARG A 105 3.85 -6.53 24.09
C ARG A 105 4.62 -5.22 23.88
N ARG A 106 4.23 -4.17 24.60
CA ARG A 106 4.92 -2.88 24.61
C ARG A 106 5.78 -2.80 25.88
N GLY A 107 7.00 -2.29 25.75
CA GLY A 107 7.99 -2.22 26.83
C GLY A 107 9.34 -2.80 26.41
N ARG A 108 10.42 -2.44 27.13
CA ARG A 108 11.73 -3.09 26.95
C ARG A 108 11.66 -4.53 27.44
N THR A 109 12.28 -5.46 26.71
CA THR A 109 12.58 -6.79 27.24
C THR A 109 13.42 -6.59 28.51
N VAL A 110 12.86 -6.92 29.67
CA VAL A 110 13.62 -7.02 30.93
C VAL A 110 14.54 -8.23 30.78
N GLY A 111 15.72 -7.99 30.20
CA GLY A 111 16.87 -8.88 30.35
C GLY A 111 17.54 -8.60 31.69
N VAL A 112 18.85 -8.40 31.68
CA VAL A 112 19.63 -8.08 32.89
C VAL A 112 19.68 -6.57 33.11
N SER A 113 19.21 -6.10 34.26
CA SER A 113 19.43 -4.72 34.71
C SER A 113 20.88 -4.57 35.18
N LYS A 114 21.74 -3.94 34.37
CA LYS A 114 23.03 -3.43 34.88
C LYS A 114 22.77 -2.18 35.71
N LYS A 115 23.34 -2.12 36.92
CA LYS A 115 23.41 -0.89 37.71
C LYS A 115 24.11 0.18 36.87
N LYS A 116 23.53 1.37 36.83
CA LYS A 116 24.19 2.56 36.30
C LYS A 116 25.35 2.95 37.20
#